data_AF-A0A0F9MS99-F1
#
_entry.id   AF-A0A0F9MS99-F1
#
_cell.length_a   1.000
_cell.length_b   1.000
_cell.length_c   1.000
_cell.angle_alpha   90.00
_cell.angle_beta   90.00
_cell.angle_gamma   90.00
#
_symmetry.space_group_name_H-M   'P 1'
#
loop_
_entity.id
_entity.type
_entity.pdbx_description
1 polymer ?
#
loop_
_entity_poly.entity_id
_entity_poly.type
_entity_poly.pdbx_seq_one_letter_code
_entity_poly.pdbx_strand_id
1 'polypeptide(L)'
;MATIDLTVARSRDVAGVRRRIVGQYTGPASYVAGGDALLATELGLGTIEFLSFENAVNATPVNRLLTYDHANEKVVWVIPNTGAEVAGAVDLSGFSARFEAIGL
;
A
#
# COMPACT_ATOMS: atom_id res chain seq x y z
N MET A 1 2.88 11.47 -6.35
CA MET A 1 2.29 10.11 -6.49
C MET A 1 2.99 9.21 -5.48
N ALA A 2 2.28 8.24 -4.92
CA ALA A 2 2.89 7.21 -4.10
C ALA A 2 3.94 6.42 -4.91
N THR A 3 4.88 5.78 -4.21
CA THR A 3 5.93 4.97 -4.85
C THR A 3 5.95 3.56 -4.29
N ILE A 4 6.22 2.60 -5.17
CA ILE A 4 6.31 1.18 -4.85
C ILE A 4 7.75 0.72 -5.10
N ASP A 5 8.35 0.10 -4.10
CA ASP A 5 9.64 -0.57 -4.21
C ASP A 5 9.45 -2.07 -4.01
N LEU A 6 9.72 -2.87 -5.06
CA LEU A 6 9.66 -4.33 -5.03
C LEU A 6 11.05 -4.96 -4.80
N THR A 7 12.09 -4.16 -4.63
CA THR A 7 13.47 -4.65 -4.42
C THR A 7 13.77 -4.96 -2.96
N VAL A 8 12.92 -4.51 -2.04
CA VAL A 8 13.02 -4.74 -0.59
C VAL A 8 12.92 -6.21 -0.19
N ALA A 9 12.29 -7.07 -1.02
CA ALA A 9 12.25 -8.51 -0.83
C ALA A 9 12.59 -9.22 -2.14
N ARG A 10 13.63 -10.08 -2.12
CA ARG A 10 14.19 -10.70 -3.33
C ARG A 10 13.64 -12.09 -3.67
N SER A 11 12.67 -12.61 -2.92
CA SER A 11 12.13 -13.96 -3.13
C SER A 11 10.77 -13.92 -3.80
N ARG A 12 10.65 -14.56 -4.97
CA ARG A 12 9.35 -14.92 -5.55
C ARG A 12 8.87 -16.18 -4.86
N ASP A 13 7.76 -16.06 -4.14
CA ASP A 13 7.07 -17.21 -3.58
C ASP A 13 5.83 -17.49 -4.43
N VAL A 14 5.72 -18.73 -4.91
CA VAL A 14 4.65 -19.18 -5.81
C VAL A 14 4.01 -20.41 -5.18
N ALA A 15 2.74 -20.26 -4.80
CA ALA A 15 1.93 -21.32 -4.20
C ALA A 15 0.81 -21.71 -5.17
N GLY A 16 1.06 -22.75 -5.97
CA GLY A 16 0.13 -23.17 -7.03
C GLY A 16 0.06 -22.13 -8.15
N VAL A 17 -1.14 -21.59 -8.39
CA VAL A 17 -1.38 -20.53 -9.39
C VAL A 17 -1.16 -19.12 -8.84
N ARG A 18 -1.02 -18.97 -7.52
CA ARG A 18 -0.87 -17.67 -6.86
C ARG A 18 0.58 -17.28 -6.71
N ARG A 19 0.85 -16.00 -6.91
CA ARG A 19 2.14 -15.36 -6.65
C ARG A 19 2.00 -14.48 -5.42
N ARG A 20 3.00 -14.55 -4.56
CA ARG A 20 3.16 -13.70 -3.39
C ARG A 20 4.26 -12.69 -3.67
N ILE A 21 3.93 -11.41 -3.47
CA ILE A 21 4.81 -10.27 -3.70
C ILE A 21 4.95 -9.53 -2.37
N VAL A 22 6.19 -9.23 -1.98
CA VAL A 22 6.48 -8.39 -0.82
C VAL A 22 7.17 -7.14 -1.34
N GLY A 23 6.71 -5.98 -0.89
CA GLY A 23 7.23 -4.69 -1.33
C GLY A 23 7.14 -3.65 -0.23
N GLN A 24 7.54 -2.43 -0.58
CA GLN A 24 7.39 -1.25 0.25
C GLN A 24 6.58 -0.21 -0.52
N TYR A 25 5.59 0.36 0.15
CA TYR A 25 4.77 1.44 -0.35
C TYR A 25 5.09 2.71 0.44
N THR A 26 5.35 3.81 -0.27
CA THR A 26 5.66 5.12 0.32
C THR A 26 4.64 6.14 -0.15
N GLY A 27 4.13 6.93 0.79
CA GLY A 27 3.05 7.88 0.53
C GLY A 27 3.44 9.02 -0.43
N PRO A 28 2.44 9.71 -1.01
CA PRO A 28 2.68 10.88 -1.86
C PRO A 28 3.00 12.13 -1.02
N ALA A 29 3.69 13.11 -1.63
CA ALA A 29 3.88 14.44 -1.04
C ALA A 29 2.58 15.26 -0.92
N SER A 30 1.51 14.83 -1.59
CA SER A 30 0.17 15.42 -1.51
C SER A 30 -0.85 14.33 -1.77
N TYR A 31 -1.48 13.85 -0.71
CA TYR A 31 -2.48 12.79 -0.77
C TYR A 31 -3.75 13.26 -1.48
N VAL A 32 -4.34 12.39 -2.31
CA VAL A 32 -5.63 12.64 -2.95
C VAL A 32 -6.68 11.87 -2.17
N ALA A 33 -7.72 12.57 -1.70
CA ALA A 33 -8.85 11.92 -1.03
C ALA A 33 -9.49 10.88 -1.96
N GLY A 34 -9.89 9.75 -1.39
CA GLY A 34 -10.29 8.53 -2.05
C GLY A 34 -9.14 7.56 -2.35
N GLY A 35 -7.90 7.85 -1.97
CA GLY A 35 -6.77 6.95 -2.14
C GLY A 35 -5.97 7.09 -3.43
N ASP A 36 -4.78 6.48 -3.43
CA ASP A 36 -3.89 6.35 -4.58
C ASP A 36 -4.20 5.05 -5.33
N ALA A 37 -4.23 5.11 -6.67
CA ALA A 37 -4.41 3.91 -7.48
C ALA A 37 -3.25 2.92 -7.26
N LEU A 38 -3.60 1.64 -7.15
CA LEU A 38 -2.65 0.54 -7.13
C LEU A 38 -3.23 -0.62 -7.93
N LEU A 39 -2.74 -0.77 -9.16
CA LEU A 39 -3.18 -1.78 -10.09
C LEU A 39 -2.38 -3.06 -9.92
N ALA A 40 -3.03 -4.22 -10.11
CA ALA A 40 -2.37 -5.53 -10.06
C ALA A 40 -1.13 -5.61 -10.96
N THR A 41 -1.21 -4.99 -12.15
CA THR A 41 -0.14 -4.98 -13.13
C THR A 41 1.13 -4.28 -12.64
N GLU A 42 1.02 -3.32 -11.73
CA GLU A 42 2.18 -2.65 -11.12
C GLU A 42 2.95 -3.59 -10.19
N LEU A 43 2.29 -4.63 -9.68
CA LEU A 43 2.88 -5.69 -8.86
C LEU A 43 3.27 -6.93 -9.68
N GLY A 44 3.08 -6.91 -11.00
CA GLY A 44 3.31 -8.08 -11.86
C GLY A 44 2.26 -9.19 -11.67
N LEU A 45 1.07 -8.82 -11.20
CA LEU A 45 -0.09 -9.68 -11.02
C LEU A 45 -1.15 -9.34 -12.08
N GLY A 46 -1.94 -10.32 -12.49
CA GLY A 46 -3.19 -10.13 -13.22
C GLY A 46 -4.34 -9.64 -12.35
N THR A 47 -4.37 -10.02 -11.07
CA THR A 47 -5.37 -9.53 -10.08
C THR A 47 -4.76 -9.48 -8.67
N ILE A 48 -5.23 -8.56 -7.81
CA ILE A 48 -4.88 -8.55 -6.37
C ILE A 48 -6.02 -9.22 -5.61
N GLU A 49 -5.80 -10.44 -5.12
CA GLU A 49 -6.78 -11.16 -4.31
C GLU A 49 -6.67 -10.81 -2.82
N PHE A 50 -5.45 -10.54 -2.36
CA PHE A 50 -5.17 -10.15 -0.98
C PHE A 50 -4.05 -9.11 -0.96
N LEU A 51 -4.21 -8.07 -0.16
CA LEU A 51 -3.17 -7.07 0.09
C LEU A 51 -3.22 -6.66 1.55
N SER A 52 -2.11 -6.86 2.25
CA SER A 52 -1.96 -6.46 3.65
C SER A 52 -0.75 -5.55 3.79
N PHE A 53 -0.89 -4.52 4.62
CA PHE A 53 0.18 -3.59 4.95
C PHE A 53 0.59 -3.75 6.41
N GLU A 54 1.88 -3.55 6.69
CA GLU A 54 2.33 -3.16 8.02
C GLU A 54 1.86 -1.74 8.34
N ASN A 55 1.98 -1.32 9.61
CA ASN A 55 1.72 0.07 9.96
C ASN A 55 2.73 0.98 9.24
N ALA A 56 2.24 2.05 8.62
CA ALA A 56 3.10 3.08 8.07
C ALA A 56 3.69 3.92 9.19
N VAL A 57 5.02 3.92 9.27
CA VAL A 57 5.79 4.69 10.24
C VAL A 57 6.55 5.82 9.54
N ASN A 58 6.76 6.90 10.27
CA ASN A 58 7.61 8.04 9.91
C ASN A 58 8.67 8.19 11.02
N ALA A 59 9.71 8.99 10.80
CA ALA A 59 10.65 9.43 11.84
C ALA A 59 9.98 10.16 13.03
N THR A 60 8.70 10.54 12.92
CA THR A 60 7.87 11.12 13.98
C THR A 60 6.98 10.06 14.66
N PRO A 61 6.50 10.26 15.90
CA PRO A 61 5.70 9.27 16.64
C PRO A 61 4.29 9.06 16.09
N VAL A 62 4.02 9.53 14.86
CA VAL A 62 2.73 9.45 14.21
C VAL A 62 2.75 8.22 13.31
N ASN A 63 1.80 7.31 13.51
CA ASN A 63 1.59 6.16 12.64
C ASN A 63 0.36 6.38 11.75
N ARG A 64 0.35 5.71 10.60
CA ARG A 64 -0.80 5.60 9.71
C ARG A 64 -1.07 4.14 9.39
N LEU A 65 -2.33 3.85 9.07
CA LEU A 65 -2.73 2.56 8.50
C LEU A 65 -2.98 2.73 7.02
N LEU A 66 -2.81 1.65 6.26
CA LEU A 66 -3.21 1.58 4.87
C LEU A 66 -4.23 0.47 4.70
N THR A 67 -5.24 0.73 3.89
CA THR A 67 -6.25 -0.25 3.52
C THR A 67 -6.37 -0.30 2.01
N TYR A 68 -6.64 -1.47 1.45
CA TYR A 68 -6.90 -1.59 0.02
C TYR A 68 -8.40 -1.69 -0.26
N ASP A 69 -8.90 -0.75 -1.05
CA ASP A 69 -10.24 -0.79 -1.61
C ASP A 69 -10.21 -1.59 -2.91
N HIS A 70 -10.59 -2.87 -2.82
CA HIS A 70 -10.66 -3.76 -3.97
C HIS A 70 -11.68 -3.34 -5.04
N ALA A 71 -12.71 -2.57 -4.67
CA ALA A 71 -13.75 -2.16 -5.63
C ALA A 71 -13.26 -1.05 -6.55
N ASN A 72 -12.41 -0.15 -6.03
CA ASN A 72 -11.85 0.98 -6.76
C ASN A 72 -10.37 0.82 -7.13
N GLU A 73 -9.73 -0.27 -6.70
CA GLU A 73 -8.31 -0.57 -6.89
C GLU A 73 -7.39 0.53 -6.32
N LYS A 74 -7.68 0.96 -5.09
CA LYS A 74 -6.98 2.08 -4.44
C LYS A 74 -6.46 1.73 -3.05
N VAL A 75 -5.29 2.30 -2.72
CA VAL A 75 -4.75 2.32 -1.36
C VAL A 75 -5.21 3.58 -0.65
N VAL A 76 -5.90 3.40 0.47
CA VAL A 76 -6.46 4.48 1.29
C VAL A 76 -5.66 4.60 2.57
N TRP A 77 -5.30 5.84 2.94
CA TRP A 77 -4.58 6.14 4.17
C TRP A 77 -5.56 6.45 5.29
N VAL A 78 -5.37 5.80 6.44
CA VAL A 78 -6.31 5.85 7.56
C VAL A 78 -5.61 6.28 8.85
N ILE A 79 -6.31 7.09 9.64
CA ILE A 79 -5.88 7.52 10.96
C ILE A 79 -6.20 6.41 11.99
N PRO A 80 -5.19 5.80 12.65
CA PRO A 80 -5.38 4.57 13.43
C PRO A 80 -6.44 4.62 14.53
N ASN A 81 -6.58 5.74 15.23
CA ASN A 81 -7.47 5.86 16.40
C ASN A 81 -8.90 6.29 16.06
N THR A 82 -9.17 6.69 14.81
CA THR A 82 -10.51 7.13 14.39
C THR A 82 -11.07 6.29 13.26
N GLY A 83 -10.22 5.55 12.53
CA GLY A 83 -10.63 4.86 11.31
C GLY A 83 -10.98 5.80 10.15
N ALA A 84 -10.81 7.11 10.33
CA ALA A 84 -11.09 8.09 9.30
C ALA A 84 -9.98 8.10 8.25
N GLU A 85 -10.37 8.30 7.00
CA GLU A 85 -9.44 8.58 5.92
C GLU A 85 -8.65 9.88 6.21
N VAL A 86 -7.37 9.88 5.83
CA VAL A 86 -6.53 11.08 5.86
C VAL A 86 -7.09 12.13 4.91
N ALA A 87 -7.19 13.38 5.35
CA ALA A 87 -7.68 14.46 4.48
C ALA A 87 -6.81 14.64 3.22
N GLY A 88 -7.42 15.10 2.13
CA GLY A 88 -6.69 15.44 0.91
C GLY A 88 -5.65 16.55 1.14
N ALA A 89 -4.65 16.62 0.25
CA ALA A 89 -3.50 17.51 0.28
C ALA A 89 -2.56 17.35 1.49
N VAL A 90 -2.76 16.33 2.34
CA VAL A 90 -1.81 15.99 3.40
C VAL A 90 -0.55 15.38 2.81
N ASP A 91 0.61 15.83 3.27
CA ASP A 91 1.91 15.25 2.92
C ASP A 91 2.14 13.93 3.68
N LEU A 92 2.29 12.85 2.91
CA LEU A 92 2.55 11.49 3.40
C LEU A 92 3.89 10.93 2.91
N SER A 93 4.73 11.75 2.27
CA SER A 93 6.00 11.32 1.66
C SER A 93 7.02 10.78 2.66
N GLY A 94 6.91 11.17 3.93
CA GLY A 94 7.74 10.63 5.01
C GLY A 94 7.24 9.31 5.60
N PHE A 95 6.14 8.75 5.10
CA PHE A 95 5.56 7.51 5.61
C PHE A 95 5.78 6.36 4.63
N SER A 96 6.25 5.23 5.16
CA SER A 96 6.37 3.99 4.39
C SER A 96 5.87 2.79 5.17
N ALA A 97 5.27 1.83 4.47
CA ALA A 97 4.87 0.54 5.01
C ALA A 97 5.34 -0.58 4.09
N ARG A 98 5.78 -1.70 4.67
CA ARG A 98 5.89 -2.93 3.91
C ARG A 98 4.51 -3.50 3.64
N PHE A 99 4.38 -4.20 2.53
CA PHE A 99 3.15 -4.89 2.18
C PHE A 99 3.44 -6.30 1.68
N GLU A 100 2.39 -7.11 1.76
CA GLU A 100 2.30 -8.42 1.14
C GLU A 100 1.06 -8.43 0.23
N ALA A 101 1.28 -8.68 -1.06
CA ALA A 101 0.24 -8.87 -2.05
C ALA A 101 0.22 -10.33 -2.50
N ILE A 102 -0.98 -10.90 -2.66
CA ILE A 102 -1.18 -12.22 -3.23
C ILE A 102 -2.19 -12.13 -4.36
N GLY A 103 -1.89 -12.78 -5.47
CA GLY A 103 -2.77 -12.77 -6.64
C GLY A 103 -2.33 -13.73 -7.73
N LEU A 104 -3.03 -13.70 -8.87
CA LEU A 104 -2.72 -14.48 -10.07
C LEU A 104 -1.74 -13.73 -10.97
#